data_AF-A0A086ZHU0-F1
#
_entry.id   AF-A0A086ZHU0-F1
#
_cell.length_a   1.000
_cell.length_b   1.000
_cell.length_c   1.000
_cell.angle_alpha   90.00
_cell.angle_beta   90.00
_cell.angle_gamma   90.00
#
_symmetry.space_group_name_H-M   'P 1'
#
loop_
_entity.id
_entity.type
_entity.pdbx_description
1 polymer ?
#
loop_
_entity_poly.entity_id
_entity_poly.type
_entity_poly.pdbx_seq_one_letter_code
_entity_poly.pdbx_strand_id
1 'polypeptide(L)'
;MTRFTRRCGKLVAAVLAGGMILATPATAIAEPAADAVAGTPAADSAVAFPTETMTGCDDVQTWAKLVECAGNTAQDTIVTVTAPIVADKDATVNVTKTIGLTTKLDGPTPVLTSADGDTTGQLFDVKSGGKLIVGADANDKFTYGGTKDKTATRRFARIEENGVMQVNGGTFRYLTVNDLPETVSKQNETAAVALNMGGTLLVSGGTFDHIDTGSAGATGVFSNNGGTVTIDDGTFKNNTGVRGSVLSDMDVTGANSSTVTINGGTFESNHTSYAGGVAYLTNTGKTDGKYEGVYKVTGGTFVGHPRWRDPFRRQFDGFRRHIHGQCCEGQWRRCPVQ
;
A
#
# COMPACT_ATOMS: atom_id res chain seq x y z
N MET A 1 18.14 -30.57 -54.96
CA MET A 1 17.05 -30.30 -55.95
C MET A 1 15.80 -30.10 -55.10
N THR A 2 15.21 -28.91 -54.92
CA THR A 2 14.48 -28.09 -55.90
C THR A 2 14.32 -26.62 -55.44
N ARG A 3 14.74 -25.71 -56.33
CA ARG A 3 14.28 -24.35 -56.72
C ARG A 3 13.51 -23.38 -55.78
N PHE A 4 14.18 -22.24 -55.52
CA PHE A 4 13.80 -20.82 -55.73
C PHE A 4 12.33 -20.36 -55.82
N THR A 5 12.00 -19.26 -55.14
CA THR A 5 11.51 -18.02 -55.81
C THR A 5 11.66 -16.76 -54.93
N ARG A 6 12.38 -15.76 -55.49
CA ARG A 6 12.43 -14.36 -55.06
C ARG A 6 11.18 -13.62 -55.56
N ARG A 7 10.72 -12.59 -54.83
CA ARG A 7 10.02 -11.45 -55.45
C ARG A 7 10.66 -10.13 -55.02
N CYS A 8 11.27 -9.47 -56.00
CA CYS A 8 11.51 -8.04 -56.03
C CYS A 8 10.22 -7.34 -56.48
N GLY A 9 9.91 -6.19 -55.91
CA GLY A 9 8.93 -5.24 -56.43
C GLY A 9 9.48 -3.83 -56.30
N LYS A 10 9.78 -3.21 -57.44
CA LYS A 10 10.30 -1.85 -57.61
C LYS A 10 9.16 -0.83 -57.69
N LEU A 11 9.42 0.36 -57.12
CA LEU A 11 9.10 1.72 -57.60
C LEU A 11 7.75 2.00 -58.29
N VAL A 12 7.00 2.97 -57.74
CA VAL A 12 6.45 4.11 -58.51
C VAL A 12 6.43 5.35 -57.60
N ALA A 13 7.06 6.44 -58.06
CA ALA A 13 6.86 7.79 -57.56
C ALA A 13 5.83 8.50 -58.44
N ALA A 14 4.94 9.29 -57.85
CA ALA A 14 4.18 10.31 -58.56
C ALA A 14 3.93 11.51 -57.63
N VAL A 15 4.54 12.63 -58.00
CA VAL A 15 4.31 13.97 -57.49
C VAL A 15 3.01 14.49 -58.10
N LEU A 16 2.13 15.07 -57.27
CA LEU A 16 1.15 16.05 -57.74
C LEU A 16 0.85 17.05 -56.63
N ALA A 17 1.33 18.26 -56.85
CA ALA A 17 1.02 19.46 -56.10
C ALA A 17 -0.40 19.92 -56.46
N GLY A 18 -1.19 20.24 -55.44
CA GLY A 18 -2.50 20.88 -55.56
C GLY A 18 -2.72 21.72 -54.32
N GLY A 19 -2.39 23.00 -54.42
CA GLY A 19 -2.67 23.99 -53.39
C GLY A 19 -4.17 24.25 -53.30
N MET A 20 -4.71 24.15 -52.09
CA MET A 20 -6.02 24.69 -51.75
C MET A 20 -5.88 25.39 -50.40
N ILE A 21 -5.82 26.72 -50.44
CA ILE A 21 -5.87 27.58 -49.26
C ILE A 21 -7.34 27.63 -48.86
N LEU A 22 -7.72 26.84 -47.85
CA LEU A 22 -8.99 26.97 -47.16
C LEU A 22 -8.79 27.96 -46.00
N ALA A 23 -9.42 29.12 -46.11
CA ALA A 23 -9.53 30.08 -45.03
C ALA A 23 -10.32 29.44 -43.89
N THR A 24 -9.66 29.21 -42.76
CA THR A 24 -10.30 28.82 -41.51
C THR A 24 -11.01 30.04 -40.91
N PRO A 25 -12.32 29.94 -40.57
CA PRO A 25 -12.95 30.98 -39.77
C PRO A 25 -12.31 31.00 -38.39
N ALA A 26 -12.00 32.21 -37.90
CA ALA A 26 -11.52 32.46 -36.55
C ALA A 26 -12.48 31.82 -35.55
N THR A 27 -12.03 30.73 -34.93
CA THR A 27 -12.75 30.09 -33.83
C THR A 27 -12.59 31.02 -32.63
N ALA A 28 -13.72 31.54 -32.13
CA ALA A 28 -13.74 32.29 -30.88
C ALA A 28 -13.05 31.46 -29.80
N ILE A 29 -12.01 32.03 -29.19
CA ILE A 29 -11.34 31.46 -28.04
C ILE A 29 -12.35 31.59 -26.90
N ALA A 30 -13.11 30.52 -26.65
CA ALA A 30 -13.92 30.41 -25.46
C ALA A 30 -12.99 30.53 -24.26
N GLU A 31 -13.36 31.41 -23.34
CA GLU A 31 -12.78 31.54 -22.00
C GLU A 31 -12.59 30.14 -21.41
N PRO A 32 -11.41 29.80 -20.86
CA PRO A 32 -11.17 28.48 -20.31
C PRO A 32 -12.23 28.22 -19.25
N ALA A 33 -13.12 27.25 -19.53
CA ALA A 33 -14.08 26.78 -18.56
C ALA A 33 -13.29 26.44 -17.30
N ALA A 34 -13.65 27.07 -16.18
CA ALA A 34 -13.07 26.77 -14.88
C ALA A 34 -13.05 25.25 -14.74
N ASP A 35 -11.85 24.68 -14.62
CA ASP A 35 -11.65 23.25 -14.43
C ASP A 35 -12.58 22.82 -13.30
N ALA A 36 -13.60 22.04 -13.66
CA ALA A 36 -14.47 21.42 -12.69
C ALA A 36 -13.55 20.56 -11.82
N VAL A 37 -13.30 21.03 -10.60
CA VAL A 37 -12.55 20.31 -9.58
C VAL A 37 -13.16 18.90 -9.55
N ALA A 38 -12.39 17.93 -10.05
CA ALA A 38 -12.82 16.56 -10.14
C ALA A 38 -13.32 16.16 -8.74
N GLY A 39 -14.62 15.87 -8.64
CA GLY A 39 -15.23 15.52 -7.37
C GLY A 39 -14.39 14.46 -6.68
N THR A 40 -14.08 14.71 -5.40
CA THR A 40 -13.36 13.77 -4.55
C THR A 40 -13.99 12.39 -4.75
N PRO A 41 -13.25 11.39 -5.27
CA PRO A 41 -13.80 10.07 -5.46
C PRO A 41 -14.36 9.58 -4.13
N ALA A 42 -15.61 9.10 -4.14
CA ALA A 42 -16.29 8.63 -2.95
C ALA A 42 -15.45 7.55 -2.26
N ALA A 43 -15.27 7.70 -0.94
CA ALA A 43 -14.59 6.76 -0.03
C ALA A 43 -15.42 5.47 0.17
N ASP A 44 -15.90 4.87 -0.91
CA ASP A 44 -17.04 3.94 -0.94
C ASP A 44 -16.62 2.48 -0.64
N SER A 45 -15.64 2.26 0.24
CA SER A 45 -15.18 0.90 0.56
C SER A 45 -14.79 0.68 2.02
N ALA A 46 -15.04 1.61 2.93
CA ALA A 46 -14.81 1.38 4.35
C ALA A 46 -15.70 0.23 4.88
N VAL A 47 -15.09 -0.72 5.57
CA VAL A 47 -15.80 -1.75 6.33
C VAL A 47 -16.32 -1.13 7.62
N ALA A 48 -17.60 -1.38 7.92
CA ALA A 48 -18.19 -0.97 9.20
C ALA A 48 -17.50 -1.67 10.38
N PHE A 49 -17.14 -0.90 11.41
CA PHE A 49 -16.62 -1.44 12.66
C PHE A 49 -17.73 -2.26 13.37
N PRO A 50 -17.41 -3.44 13.96
CA PRO A 50 -18.39 -4.21 14.72
C PRO A 50 -18.99 -3.37 15.86
N THR A 51 -20.28 -3.55 16.13
CA THR A 51 -20.98 -2.85 17.21
C THR A 51 -21.13 -3.68 18.48
N GLU A 52 -20.98 -5.00 18.37
CA GLU A 52 -21.17 -5.94 19.48
C GLU A 52 -19.84 -6.40 20.04
N THR A 53 -19.79 -6.60 21.35
CA THR A 53 -18.64 -7.22 22.03
C THR A 53 -19.08 -8.58 22.59
N MET A 54 -18.42 -9.64 22.16
CA MET A 54 -18.61 -10.98 22.73
C MET A 54 -18.21 -10.97 24.21
N THR A 55 -18.96 -11.66 25.05
CA THR A 55 -18.70 -11.75 26.50
C THR A 55 -17.26 -12.15 26.78
N GLY A 56 -16.54 -11.32 27.55
CA GLY A 56 -15.15 -11.56 27.92
C GLY A 56 -14.12 -11.08 26.89
N CYS A 57 -14.54 -10.41 25.81
CA CYS A 57 -13.65 -9.77 24.84
C CYS A 57 -13.53 -8.25 25.02
N ASP A 58 -14.12 -7.71 26.07
CA ASP A 58 -14.04 -6.31 26.51
C ASP A 58 -12.87 -6.02 27.47
N ASP A 59 -12.17 -7.09 27.91
CA ASP A 59 -11.04 -7.07 28.86
C ASP A 59 -9.98 -8.14 28.48
N VAL A 60 -9.37 -7.99 27.31
CA VAL A 60 -8.34 -8.92 26.83
C VAL A 60 -6.97 -8.51 27.35
N GLN A 61 -6.38 -9.34 28.20
CA GLN A 61 -5.11 -9.07 28.87
C GLN A 61 -3.97 -10.04 28.49
N THR A 62 -4.27 -11.11 27.75
CA THR A 62 -3.30 -12.15 27.40
C THR A 62 -3.42 -12.57 25.94
N TRP A 63 -2.34 -13.14 25.39
CA TRP A 63 -2.34 -13.65 24.03
C TRP A 63 -3.36 -14.79 23.85
N ALA A 64 -3.43 -15.73 24.80
CA ALA A 64 -4.42 -16.81 24.75
C ALA A 64 -5.87 -16.28 24.68
N LYS A 65 -6.19 -15.23 25.44
CA LYS A 65 -7.53 -14.62 25.39
C LYS A 65 -7.77 -13.86 24.08
N LEU A 66 -6.75 -13.20 23.54
CA LEU A 66 -6.82 -12.57 22.23
C LEU A 66 -7.11 -13.61 21.14
N VAL A 67 -6.43 -14.75 21.16
CA VAL A 67 -6.66 -15.88 20.23
C VAL A 67 -8.09 -16.40 20.33
N GLU A 68 -8.60 -16.57 21.56
CA GLU A 68 -9.99 -16.99 21.79
C GLU A 68 -10.99 -15.99 21.17
N CYS A 69 -10.80 -14.70 21.46
CA CYS A 69 -11.72 -13.63 21.05
C CYS A 69 -11.67 -13.30 19.55
N ALA A 70 -10.48 -13.30 18.95
CA ALA A 70 -10.28 -12.89 17.56
C ALA A 70 -10.19 -14.07 16.57
N GLY A 71 -9.75 -15.23 17.03
CA GLY A 71 -9.50 -16.40 16.16
C GLY A 71 -10.59 -17.47 16.21
N ASN A 72 -11.25 -17.64 17.35
CA ASN A 72 -12.20 -18.75 17.60
C ASN A 72 -13.64 -18.27 17.82
N THR A 73 -13.97 -17.05 17.40
CA THR A 73 -15.33 -16.51 17.53
C THR A 73 -16.26 -17.03 16.43
N ALA A 74 -17.52 -17.28 16.80
CA ALA A 74 -18.59 -17.64 15.87
C ALA A 74 -19.26 -16.41 15.21
N GLN A 75 -19.02 -15.22 15.75
CA GLN A 75 -19.69 -13.98 15.37
C GLN A 75 -18.71 -12.81 15.23
N ASP A 76 -19.17 -11.75 14.56
CA ASP A 76 -18.47 -10.48 14.50
C ASP A 76 -18.37 -9.88 15.91
N THR A 77 -17.21 -9.33 16.27
CA THR A 77 -16.99 -8.85 17.64
C THR A 77 -15.93 -7.75 17.71
N ILE A 78 -16.09 -6.89 18.71
CA ILE A 78 -15.02 -6.03 19.22
C ILE A 78 -14.14 -6.84 20.18
N VAL A 79 -12.84 -6.61 20.12
CA VAL A 79 -11.82 -7.15 21.01
C VAL A 79 -11.04 -5.98 21.59
N THR A 80 -11.22 -5.75 22.89
CA THR A 80 -10.64 -4.62 23.61
C THR A 80 -9.47 -5.09 24.45
N VAL A 81 -8.26 -4.64 24.09
CA VAL A 81 -7.04 -4.96 24.84
C VAL A 81 -6.86 -3.99 26.01
N THR A 82 -6.68 -4.53 27.21
CA THR A 82 -6.66 -3.77 28.47
C THR A 82 -5.36 -3.95 29.27
N ALA A 83 -4.47 -4.82 28.81
CA ALA A 83 -3.10 -4.95 29.31
C ALA A 83 -2.15 -5.19 28.12
N PRO A 84 -0.87 -4.77 28.20
CA PRO A 84 0.10 -5.08 27.16
C PRO A 84 0.21 -6.59 26.93
N ILE A 85 0.11 -7.02 25.68
CA ILE A 85 0.17 -8.42 25.28
C ILE A 85 1.48 -8.66 24.52
N VAL A 86 2.22 -9.69 24.94
CA VAL A 86 3.28 -10.30 24.14
C VAL A 86 2.67 -11.49 23.43
N ALA A 87 2.72 -11.51 22.10
CA ALA A 87 2.23 -12.64 21.33
C ALA A 87 3.11 -13.87 21.55
N ASP A 88 2.48 -15.05 21.66
CA ASP A 88 3.23 -16.29 21.78
C ASP A 88 4.02 -16.54 20.48
N LYS A 89 5.25 -17.02 20.66
CA LYS A 89 6.15 -17.32 19.54
C LYS A 89 5.49 -18.31 18.57
N ASP A 90 5.60 -18.05 17.28
CA ASP A 90 5.06 -18.87 16.18
C ASP A 90 3.51 -19.01 16.16
N ALA A 91 2.79 -18.46 17.14
CA ALA A 91 1.34 -18.56 17.23
C ALA A 91 0.65 -17.52 16.34
N THR A 92 -0.38 -17.90 15.61
CA THR A 92 -1.11 -17.03 14.68
C THR A 92 -2.60 -17.03 15.00
N VAL A 93 -3.24 -15.86 14.94
CA VAL A 93 -4.69 -15.70 15.03
C VAL A 93 -5.29 -15.79 13.64
N ASN A 94 -6.15 -16.78 13.39
CA ASN A 94 -6.87 -16.91 12.12
C ASN A 94 -8.17 -16.10 12.16
N VAL A 95 -8.22 -14.97 11.47
CA VAL A 95 -9.39 -14.09 11.46
C VAL A 95 -10.36 -14.55 10.38
N THR A 96 -11.50 -15.13 10.78
CA THR A 96 -12.55 -15.66 9.87
C THR A 96 -13.88 -14.91 9.94
N LYS A 97 -14.01 -13.96 10.87
CA LYS A 97 -15.17 -13.08 11.10
C LYS A 97 -14.73 -11.62 11.03
N THR A 98 -15.66 -10.68 11.21
CA THR A 98 -15.30 -9.27 11.37
C THR A 98 -14.85 -9.01 12.81
N ILE A 99 -13.57 -8.70 12.98
CA ILE A 99 -12.93 -8.42 14.27
C ILE A 99 -12.50 -6.96 14.31
N GLY A 100 -13.02 -6.22 15.28
CA GLY A 100 -12.56 -4.87 15.61
C GLY A 100 -11.57 -4.91 16.77
N LEU A 101 -10.30 -4.56 16.54
CA LEU A 101 -9.28 -4.44 17.59
C LEU A 101 -9.22 -3.00 18.10
N THR A 102 -9.35 -2.83 19.40
CA THR A 102 -9.21 -1.54 20.10
C THR A 102 -8.44 -1.73 21.41
N THR A 103 -8.16 -0.64 22.13
CA THR A 103 -7.50 -0.68 23.44
C THR A 103 -8.08 0.34 24.40
N LYS A 104 -7.97 0.04 25.70
CA LYS A 104 -8.17 1.01 26.79
C LYS A 104 -6.83 1.51 27.37
N LEU A 105 -5.70 1.06 26.82
CA LEU A 105 -4.39 1.48 27.28
C LEU A 105 -4.05 2.86 26.73
N ASP A 106 -3.50 3.70 27.61
CA ASP A 106 -2.93 4.99 27.24
C ASP A 106 -1.40 4.94 27.28
N GLY A 107 -0.79 5.76 26.43
CA GLY A 107 0.64 6.02 26.46
C GLY A 107 1.46 5.32 25.37
N PRO A 108 2.81 5.42 25.44
CA PRO A 108 3.70 5.01 24.36
C PRO A 108 4.07 3.52 24.39
N THR A 109 3.62 2.79 25.41
CA THR A 109 3.90 1.36 25.56
C THR A 109 3.09 0.57 24.52
N PRO A 110 3.71 -0.33 23.75
CA PRO A 110 2.99 -1.18 22.82
C PRO A 110 1.87 -1.96 23.51
N VAL A 111 0.65 -1.87 22.97
CA VAL A 111 -0.50 -2.68 23.37
C VAL A 111 -0.27 -4.13 22.99
N LEU A 112 0.34 -4.35 21.81
CA LEU A 112 0.72 -5.66 21.30
C LEU A 112 2.16 -5.63 20.80
N THR A 113 2.95 -6.64 21.15
CA THR A 113 4.30 -6.88 20.62
C THR A 113 4.48 -8.35 20.28
N SER A 114 5.43 -8.67 19.40
CA SER A 114 5.89 -10.05 19.20
C SER A 114 6.80 -10.50 20.35
N ALA A 115 6.88 -11.82 20.56
CA ALA A 115 7.86 -12.42 21.46
C ALA A 115 9.29 -12.20 20.97
N ASP A 116 10.23 -12.23 21.90
CA ASP A 116 11.65 -12.05 21.62
C ASP A 116 12.18 -13.13 20.67
N GLY A 117 12.81 -12.68 19.57
CA GLY A 117 13.35 -13.58 18.56
C GLY A 117 12.28 -14.32 17.75
N ASP A 118 11.03 -13.85 17.78
CA ASP A 118 9.97 -14.30 16.89
C ASP A 118 10.04 -13.53 15.56
N THR A 119 10.70 -14.12 14.57
CA THR A 119 11.06 -13.46 13.31
C THR A 119 10.33 -14.05 12.11
N THR A 120 9.28 -14.85 12.31
CA THR A 120 8.64 -15.58 11.20
C THR A 120 7.13 -15.44 11.20
N GLY A 121 6.57 -15.27 10.00
CA GLY A 121 5.13 -15.22 9.78
C GLY A 121 4.48 -13.96 10.34
N GLN A 122 3.20 -14.10 10.68
CA GLN A 122 2.28 -13.01 11.00
C GLN A 122 1.55 -13.26 12.32
N LEU A 123 1.18 -12.20 13.04
CA LEU A 123 0.31 -12.34 14.22
C LEU A 123 -1.14 -12.65 13.83
N PHE A 124 -1.63 -12.01 12.77
CA PHE A 124 -2.99 -12.21 12.25
C PHE A 124 -2.94 -12.71 10.82
N ASP A 125 -3.65 -13.82 10.55
CA ASP A 125 -3.88 -14.32 9.21
C ASP A 125 -5.36 -14.10 8.87
N VAL A 126 -5.63 -13.07 8.08
CA VAL A 126 -6.97 -12.67 7.69
C VAL A 126 -7.42 -13.57 6.55
N LYS A 127 -8.23 -14.56 6.91
CA LYS A 127 -8.73 -15.58 5.99
C LYS A 127 -9.74 -15.01 5.03
N SER A 128 -9.99 -15.75 3.95
CA SER A 128 -11.04 -15.41 2.97
C SER A 128 -12.40 -15.15 3.66
N GLY A 129 -12.99 -13.98 3.40
CA GLY A 129 -14.24 -13.52 4.01
C GLY A 129 -14.11 -12.96 5.44
N GLY A 130 -12.97 -13.17 6.09
CA GLY A 130 -12.64 -12.55 7.38
C GLY A 130 -12.24 -11.08 7.23
N LYS A 131 -12.45 -10.29 8.28
CA LYS A 131 -12.14 -8.87 8.29
C LYS A 131 -11.46 -8.46 9.60
N LEU A 132 -10.31 -7.82 9.50
CA LEU A 132 -9.57 -7.28 10.64
C LEU A 132 -9.58 -5.76 10.59
N ILE A 133 -10.20 -5.10 11.56
CA ILE A 133 -10.28 -3.64 11.64
C ILE A 133 -9.50 -3.18 12.87
N VAL A 134 -8.43 -2.43 12.67
CA VAL A 134 -7.57 -1.90 13.73
C VAL A 134 -7.94 -0.45 14.02
N GLY A 135 -8.35 -0.23 15.25
CA GLY A 135 -8.87 1.04 15.74
C GLY A 135 -10.34 1.25 15.40
N ALA A 136 -11.12 1.71 16.38
CA ALA A 136 -12.52 2.08 16.15
C ALA A 136 -12.64 3.28 15.21
N ASP A 137 -11.69 4.22 15.30
CA ASP A 137 -11.60 5.44 14.50
C ASP A 137 -10.15 5.97 14.46
N ALA A 138 -9.96 7.15 13.87
CA ALA A 138 -8.66 7.81 13.74
C ALA A 138 -7.99 8.21 15.07
N ASN A 139 -8.76 8.30 16.16
CA ASN A 139 -8.27 8.66 17.49
C ASN A 139 -7.90 7.45 18.33
N ASP A 140 -8.19 6.23 17.89
CA ASP A 140 -7.86 5.00 18.62
C ASP A 140 -6.34 4.93 18.92
N LYS A 141 -6.03 4.43 20.11
CA LYS A 141 -4.68 4.38 20.68
C LYS A 141 -4.02 3.01 20.56
N PHE A 142 -4.61 2.07 19.83
CA PHE A 142 -4.02 0.76 19.61
C PHE A 142 -2.59 0.91 19.10
N THR A 143 -1.63 0.23 19.74
CA THR A 143 -0.24 0.27 19.32
C THR A 143 0.31 -1.13 19.10
N TYR A 144 0.88 -1.36 17.92
CA TYR A 144 1.66 -2.55 17.62
C TYR A 144 3.12 -2.18 17.45
N GLY A 145 4.00 -2.94 18.10
CA GLY A 145 5.41 -2.96 17.79
C GLY A 145 6.30 -2.94 18.99
N GLY A 146 7.50 -2.37 18.80
CA GLY A 146 8.56 -2.40 19.81
C GLY A 146 8.83 -1.04 20.44
N THR A 147 10.04 -0.95 20.96
CA THR A 147 10.68 0.26 21.45
C THR A 147 11.94 0.54 20.63
N LYS A 148 12.52 1.72 20.79
CA LYS A 148 13.77 2.10 20.13
C LYS A 148 14.91 1.11 20.40
N ASP A 149 14.98 0.57 21.62
CA ASP A 149 16.05 -0.33 22.05
C ASP A 149 15.72 -1.80 21.77
N LYS A 150 14.47 -2.09 21.40
CA LYS A 150 13.98 -3.46 21.19
C LYS A 150 12.81 -3.45 20.22
N THR A 151 13.10 -3.73 18.96
CA THR A 151 12.09 -3.75 17.89
C THR A 151 11.28 -5.03 17.92
N ALA A 152 10.02 -4.95 17.47
CA ALA A 152 9.21 -6.14 17.21
C ALA A 152 9.57 -6.71 15.84
N THR A 153 9.71 -8.04 15.74
CA THR A 153 10.31 -8.69 14.57
C THR A 153 9.35 -9.51 13.72
N ARG A 154 8.11 -9.67 14.16
CA ARG A 154 7.07 -10.38 13.42
C ARG A 154 6.18 -9.43 12.64
N ARG A 155 5.68 -9.89 11.49
CA ARG A 155 4.68 -9.13 10.72
C ARG A 155 3.39 -9.03 11.52
N PHE A 156 2.69 -7.90 11.43
CA PHE A 156 1.39 -7.78 12.08
C PHE A 156 0.34 -8.68 11.41
N ALA A 157 0.13 -8.54 10.09
CA ALA A 157 -0.92 -9.26 9.39
C ALA A 157 -0.51 -9.80 8.01
N ARG A 158 -1.14 -10.91 7.63
CA ARG A 158 -1.24 -11.43 6.26
C ARG A 158 -2.71 -11.41 5.86
N ILE A 159 -3.01 -10.98 4.64
CA ILE A 159 -4.39 -10.85 4.14
C ILE A 159 -4.55 -11.78 2.95
N GLU A 160 -5.37 -12.82 3.09
CA GLU A 160 -5.65 -13.75 2.00
C GLU A 160 -6.63 -13.17 0.98
N GLU A 161 -6.78 -13.87 -0.14
CA GLU A 161 -7.77 -13.55 -1.17
C GLU A 161 -9.17 -13.40 -0.55
N ASN A 162 -9.84 -12.28 -0.85
CA ASN A 162 -11.13 -11.87 -0.28
C ASN A 162 -11.14 -11.61 1.24
N GLY A 163 -10.00 -11.65 1.92
CA GLY A 163 -9.84 -11.11 3.26
C GLY A 163 -9.76 -9.58 3.23
N VAL A 164 -10.14 -8.92 4.33
CA VAL A 164 -10.04 -7.45 4.44
C VAL A 164 -9.29 -7.05 5.70
N MET A 165 -8.29 -6.19 5.57
CA MET A 165 -7.71 -5.47 6.70
C MET A 165 -7.99 -3.98 6.53
N GLN A 166 -8.44 -3.34 7.60
CA GLN A 166 -8.64 -1.90 7.67
C GLN A 166 -7.90 -1.32 8.86
N VAL A 167 -7.18 -0.22 8.66
CA VAL A 167 -6.52 0.54 9.72
C VAL A 167 -7.18 1.91 9.77
N ASN A 168 -7.98 2.14 10.82
CA ASN A 168 -8.61 3.43 11.06
C ASN A 168 -7.71 4.38 11.84
N GLY A 169 -6.89 3.83 12.75
CA GLY A 169 -6.06 4.60 13.67
C GLY A 169 -4.97 3.75 14.30
N GLY A 170 -4.44 4.22 15.43
CA GLY A 170 -3.38 3.53 16.16
C GLY A 170 -1.96 3.84 15.66
N THR A 171 -0.97 3.17 16.24
CA THR A 171 0.45 3.35 15.94
C THR A 171 1.16 2.02 15.71
N PHE A 172 1.83 1.90 14.58
CA PHE A 172 2.72 0.80 14.22
C PHE A 172 4.15 1.35 14.25
N ARG A 173 4.97 0.89 15.20
CA ARG A 173 6.30 1.50 15.36
C ARG A 173 7.40 0.56 15.83
N TYR A 174 8.64 0.91 15.48
CA TYR A 174 9.83 0.14 15.85
C TYR A 174 9.66 -1.34 15.48
N LEU A 175 9.37 -1.56 14.20
CA LEU A 175 9.24 -2.88 13.60
C LEU A 175 10.50 -3.16 12.81
N THR A 176 11.07 -4.36 12.94
CA THR A 176 12.18 -4.83 12.11
C THR A 176 11.86 -6.22 11.59
N VAL A 177 11.24 -6.29 10.43
CA VAL A 177 10.82 -7.57 9.84
C VAL A 177 11.85 -7.99 8.79
N ASN A 178 12.60 -9.02 9.15
CA ASN A 178 13.62 -9.67 8.31
C ASN A 178 13.30 -11.15 8.12
N ASP A 179 12.01 -11.50 8.16
CA ASP A 179 11.57 -12.86 7.94
C ASP A 179 12.05 -13.37 6.57
N LEU A 180 12.17 -14.69 6.46
CA LEU A 180 12.41 -15.28 5.15
C LEU A 180 11.23 -14.88 4.27
N PRO A 181 11.48 -14.13 3.19
CA PRO A 181 10.40 -13.64 2.36
C PRO A 181 9.53 -14.81 1.91
N GLU A 182 8.22 -14.63 1.96
CA GLU A 182 7.30 -15.62 1.42
C GLU A 182 7.62 -15.70 -0.08
N THR A 183 7.96 -16.91 -0.55
CA THR A 183 8.17 -17.13 -1.98
C THR A 183 6.81 -17.16 -2.65
N VAL A 184 6.31 -15.98 -2.97
CA VAL A 184 5.11 -15.78 -3.75
C VAL A 184 5.59 -15.44 -5.15
N SER A 185 5.29 -16.29 -6.14
CA SER A 185 5.59 -16.02 -7.55
C SER A 185 7.04 -15.55 -7.85
N LYS A 186 8.05 -16.43 -7.70
CA LYS A 186 9.49 -16.20 -8.08
C LYS A 186 10.18 -15.00 -7.42
N GLN A 187 9.47 -14.15 -6.69
CA GLN A 187 9.99 -13.01 -5.98
C GLN A 187 9.73 -13.17 -4.49
N ASN A 188 10.58 -12.53 -3.74
CA ASN A 188 10.60 -12.59 -2.30
C ASN A 188 9.83 -11.37 -1.80
N GLU A 189 8.72 -11.58 -1.09
CA GLU A 189 7.93 -10.49 -0.52
C GLU A 189 7.88 -10.55 0.99
N THR A 190 7.93 -9.37 1.60
CA THR A 190 7.58 -9.20 3.01
C THR A 190 7.02 -7.80 3.24
N ALA A 191 6.41 -7.62 4.39
CA ALA A 191 6.00 -6.33 4.91
C ALA A 191 6.06 -6.39 6.43
N ALA A 192 6.23 -5.25 7.08
CA ALA A 192 6.20 -5.20 8.53
C ALA A 192 4.78 -5.20 9.10
N VAL A 193 3.85 -4.50 8.45
CA VAL A 193 2.47 -4.38 8.92
C VAL A 193 1.56 -5.33 8.16
N ALA A 194 1.43 -5.21 6.85
CA ALA A 194 0.48 -6.03 6.10
C ALA A 194 1.10 -6.56 4.80
N LEU A 195 1.06 -7.89 4.64
CA LEU A 195 1.28 -8.56 3.36
C LEU A 195 -0.08 -8.92 2.76
N ASN A 196 -0.48 -8.23 1.70
CA ASN A 196 -1.74 -8.45 1.00
C ASN A 196 -1.55 -9.45 -0.14
N MET A 197 -2.27 -10.57 -0.08
CA MET A 197 -2.15 -11.73 -0.99
C MET A 197 -3.43 -11.89 -1.81
N GLY A 198 -3.85 -10.84 -2.52
CA GLY A 198 -5.12 -10.83 -3.26
C GLY A 198 -6.34 -10.33 -2.46
N GLY A 199 -6.15 -9.91 -1.20
CA GLY A 199 -7.21 -9.34 -0.37
C GLY A 199 -7.39 -7.84 -0.56
N THR A 200 -8.00 -7.20 0.43
CA THR A 200 -8.19 -5.74 0.49
C THR A 200 -7.52 -5.15 1.73
N LEU A 201 -6.65 -4.16 1.53
CA LEU A 201 -6.06 -3.33 2.58
C LEU A 201 -6.59 -1.89 2.47
N LEU A 202 -7.18 -1.39 3.54
CA LEU A 202 -7.70 -0.02 3.65
C LEU A 202 -6.98 0.71 4.78
N VAL A 203 -6.46 1.90 4.51
CA VAL A 203 -5.78 2.74 5.50
C VAL A 203 -6.42 4.11 5.49
N SER A 204 -7.24 4.38 6.50
CA SER A 204 -7.94 5.66 6.68
C SER A 204 -7.32 6.51 7.80
N GLY A 205 -6.25 6.03 8.43
CA GLY A 205 -5.50 6.76 9.44
C GLY A 205 -4.38 5.94 10.07
N GLY A 206 -3.88 6.46 11.19
CA GLY A 206 -2.81 5.83 11.98
C GLY A 206 -1.41 6.43 11.74
N THR A 207 -0.47 6.00 12.58
CA THR A 207 0.95 6.39 12.50
C THR A 207 1.82 5.17 12.26
N PHE A 208 2.71 5.24 11.29
CA PHE A 208 3.65 4.20 10.87
C PHE A 208 5.06 4.78 10.94
N ASP A 209 5.82 4.39 11.97
CA ASP A 209 7.05 5.09 12.37
C ASP A 209 8.21 4.15 12.71
N HIS A 210 9.40 4.41 12.17
CA HIS A 210 10.60 3.57 12.38
C HIS A 210 10.33 2.09 12.06
N ILE A 211 9.72 1.84 10.91
CA ILE A 211 9.52 0.49 10.38
C ILE A 211 10.66 0.18 9.42
N ASP A 212 11.40 -0.90 9.67
CA ASP A 212 12.50 -1.37 8.84
C ASP A 212 12.19 -2.77 8.30
N THR A 213 12.34 -2.92 6.98
CA THR A 213 12.25 -4.21 6.30
C THR A 213 13.53 -4.41 5.48
N GLY A 214 14.45 -5.21 6.02
CA GLY A 214 15.80 -5.36 5.49
C GLY A 214 15.98 -6.55 4.53
N SER A 215 14.93 -7.33 4.25
CA SER A 215 15.05 -8.53 3.41
C SER A 215 15.12 -8.19 1.91
N ALA A 216 15.81 -9.02 1.13
CA ALA A 216 15.92 -8.83 -0.31
C ALA A 216 14.56 -9.09 -0.98
N GLY A 217 13.96 -8.08 -1.61
CA GLY A 217 12.65 -8.24 -2.24
C GLY A 217 11.85 -6.96 -2.42
N ALA A 218 10.53 -7.11 -2.54
CA ALA A 218 9.58 -6.04 -2.26
C ALA A 218 9.25 -6.00 -0.80
N THR A 219 9.54 -4.85 -0.21
CA THR A 219 9.42 -4.66 1.23
C THR A 219 9.07 -3.21 1.52
N GLY A 220 8.28 -3.00 2.55
CA GLY A 220 7.88 -1.71 3.09
C GLY A 220 7.01 -1.88 4.33
N VAL A 221 6.30 -0.81 4.71
CA VAL A 221 5.23 -0.90 5.72
C VAL A 221 4.17 -1.92 5.26
N PHE A 222 3.81 -1.88 3.99
CA PHE A 222 2.87 -2.78 3.32
C PHE A 222 3.50 -3.38 2.05
N SER A 223 3.12 -4.63 1.74
CA SER A 223 3.36 -5.24 0.43
C SER A 223 2.05 -5.74 -0.14
N ASN A 224 1.90 -5.61 -1.45
CA ASN A 224 0.75 -6.03 -2.21
C ASN A 224 1.20 -7.02 -3.30
N ASN A 225 0.60 -8.21 -3.25
CA ASN A 225 0.75 -9.27 -4.24
C ASN A 225 -0.66 -9.62 -4.76
N GLY A 226 -1.19 -8.72 -5.59
CA GLY A 226 -2.57 -8.75 -6.06
C GLY A 226 -3.58 -8.19 -5.04
N GLY A 227 -4.79 -7.91 -5.52
CA GLY A 227 -5.87 -7.37 -4.69
C GLY A 227 -5.90 -5.84 -4.66
N THR A 228 -6.48 -5.26 -3.61
CA THR A 228 -6.70 -3.80 -3.50
C THR A 228 -5.99 -3.20 -2.29
N VAL A 229 -5.27 -2.11 -2.50
CA VAL A 229 -4.75 -1.24 -1.43
C VAL A 229 -5.30 0.17 -1.61
N THR A 230 -5.90 0.74 -0.57
CA THR A 230 -6.32 2.15 -0.54
C THR A 230 -5.73 2.84 0.69
N ILE A 231 -5.03 3.95 0.48
CA ILE A 231 -4.50 4.83 1.53
C ILE A 231 -5.18 6.18 1.41
N ASP A 232 -6.15 6.43 2.29
CA ASP A 232 -6.90 7.68 2.36
C ASP A 232 -6.23 8.70 3.28
N ASP A 233 -5.64 8.24 4.38
CA ASP A 233 -4.90 9.09 5.31
C ASP A 233 -3.89 8.27 6.13
N GLY A 234 -3.09 8.95 6.94
CA GLY A 234 -2.10 8.37 7.85
C GLY A 234 -0.80 9.16 7.86
N THR A 235 0.03 8.92 8.88
CA THR A 235 1.39 9.49 8.96
C THR A 235 2.42 8.38 8.83
N PHE A 236 3.21 8.42 7.76
CA PHE A 236 4.27 7.47 7.45
C PHE A 236 5.61 8.17 7.56
N LYS A 237 6.42 7.83 8.57
CA LYS A 237 7.69 8.50 8.78
C LYS A 237 8.83 7.59 9.23
N ASN A 238 10.06 7.96 8.86
CA ASN A 238 11.27 7.24 9.23
C ASN A 238 11.26 5.74 8.86
N ASN A 239 10.45 5.36 7.86
CA ASN A 239 10.34 3.96 7.44
C ASN A 239 11.43 3.64 6.43
N THR A 240 12.00 2.44 6.51
CA THR A 240 13.01 1.92 5.59
C THR A 240 12.50 0.64 4.93
N GLY A 241 12.49 0.63 3.60
CA GLY A 241 12.21 -0.56 2.80
C GLY A 241 13.29 -0.81 1.74
N VAL A 242 13.21 -1.91 1.02
CA VAL A 242 14.12 -2.19 -0.10
C VAL A 242 13.54 -1.61 -1.39
N ARG A 243 12.29 -1.97 -1.70
CA ARG A 243 11.56 -1.50 -2.89
C ARG A 243 10.25 -0.84 -2.44
N GLY A 244 10.31 0.44 -2.08
CA GLY A 244 9.17 1.21 -1.58
C GLY A 244 9.13 1.21 -0.05
N SER A 245 9.45 2.34 0.58
CA SER A 245 9.55 2.43 2.03
C SER A 245 8.21 2.26 2.75
N VAL A 246 7.10 2.60 2.09
CA VAL A 246 5.75 2.48 2.63
C VAL A 246 4.99 1.37 1.94
N LEU A 247 4.94 1.38 0.60
CA LEU A 247 4.20 0.40 -0.16
C LEU A 247 5.06 -0.22 -1.25
N SER A 248 5.02 -1.53 -1.34
CA SER A 248 5.55 -2.27 -2.48
C SER A 248 4.44 -3.07 -3.15
N ASP A 249 4.32 -2.99 -4.46
CA ASP A 249 3.42 -3.85 -5.26
C ASP A 249 4.25 -4.59 -6.30
N MET A 250 4.35 -5.92 -6.15
CA MET A 250 5.12 -6.75 -7.06
C MET A 250 4.30 -7.85 -7.72
N ASP A 251 4.72 -8.12 -8.95
CA ASP A 251 4.43 -9.30 -9.74
C ASP A 251 2.96 -9.70 -9.85
N VAL A 252 2.20 -8.86 -10.55
CA VAL A 252 0.89 -9.19 -11.15
C VAL A 252 1.06 -10.21 -12.30
N THR A 253 1.75 -11.34 -12.11
CA THR A 253 1.71 -12.42 -13.11
C THR A 253 0.51 -13.31 -12.83
N GLY A 254 -0.56 -13.15 -13.62
CA GLY A 254 -1.77 -13.97 -13.54
C GLY A 254 -3.05 -13.16 -13.30
N ALA A 255 -4.15 -13.85 -13.00
CA ALA A 255 -5.51 -13.29 -12.88
C ALA A 255 -5.72 -12.31 -11.71
N ASN A 256 -4.70 -12.02 -10.92
CA ASN A 256 -4.81 -11.25 -9.67
C ASN A 256 -4.35 -9.81 -9.88
N SER A 257 -5.10 -9.01 -10.66
CA SER A 257 -4.77 -7.60 -10.89
C SER A 257 -4.65 -6.82 -9.59
N SER A 258 -3.54 -6.08 -9.41
CA SER A 258 -3.37 -5.15 -8.30
C SER A 258 -4.06 -3.81 -8.58
N THR A 259 -4.79 -3.30 -7.60
CA THR A 259 -5.29 -1.92 -7.56
C THR A 259 -4.71 -1.20 -6.36
N VAL A 260 -4.00 -0.10 -6.61
CA VAL A 260 -3.43 0.74 -5.55
C VAL A 260 -3.93 2.17 -5.72
N THR A 261 -4.57 2.70 -4.68
CA THR A 261 -5.03 4.08 -4.61
C THR A 261 -4.43 4.78 -3.40
N ILE A 262 -3.82 5.95 -3.60
CA ILE A 262 -3.34 6.84 -2.53
C ILE A 262 -4.06 8.17 -2.67
N ASN A 263 -5.03 8.42 -1.80
CA ASN A 263 -5.83 9.64 -1.77
C ASN A 263 -5.26 10.70 -0.81
N GLY A 264 -4.48 10.31 0.20
CA GLY A 264 -3.95 11.23 1.20
C GLY A 264 -2.83 10.68 2.07
N GLY A 265 -2.62 11.33 3.21
CA GLY A 265 -1.56 11.02 4.18
C GLY A 265 -0.33 11.93 4.12
N THR A 266 0.52 11.80 5.14
CA THR A 266 1.81 12.50 5.26
C THR A 266 2.95 11.49 5.20
N PHE A 267 3.89 11.71 4.28
CA PHE A 267 5.04 10.85 4.04
C PHE A 267 6.33 11.63 4.30
N GLU A 268 6.96 11.39 5.45
CA GLU A 268 8.10 12.19 5.93
C GLU A 268 9.33 11.32 6.19
N SER A 269 10.49 11.69 5.62
CA SER A 269 11.78 11.04 5.95
C SER A 269 11.76 9.51 5.78
N ASN A 270 10.99 8.99 4.82
CA ASN A 270 11.06 7.57 4.51
C ASN A 270 12.27 7.30 3.60
N HIS A 271 12.78 6.06 3.57
CA HIS A 271 13.99 5.71 2.84
C HIS A 271 13.87 4.35 2.18
N THR A 272 14.51 4.21 1.02
CA THR A 272 14.65 2.91 0.36
C THR A 272 16.11 2.59 0.17
N SER A 273 16.53 1.35 0.44
CA SER A 273 17.89 0.89 0.18
C SER A 273 18.15 0.56 -1.29
N TYR A 274 17.09 0.36 -2.11
CA TYR A 274 17.21 0.06 -3.54
C TYR A 274 16.39 1.00 -4.45
N ALA A 275 15.06 0.94 -4.41
CA ALA A 275 14.20 1.69 -5.34
C ALA A 275 12.84 2.09 -4.74
N GLY A 276 12.14 3.04 -5.37
CA GLY A 276 10.72 3.33 -5.10
C GLY A 276 10.40 4.51 -4.19
N GLY A 277 11.33 5.05 -3.40
CA GLY A 277 10.98 6.13 -2.46
C GLY A 277 9.82 5.68 -1.56
N VAL A 278 8.69 6.38 -1.55
CA VAL A 278 7.49 5.97 -0.78
C VAL A 278 6.85 4.69 -1.31
N ALA A 279 6.70 4.56 -2.62
CA ALA A 279 5.96 3.47 -3.24
C ALA A 279 6.72 2.90 -4.44
N TYR A 280 6.89 1.58 -4.47
CA TYR A 280 7.44 0.86 -5.61
C TYR A 280 6.36 0.01 -6.24
N LEU A 281 6.15 0.19 -7.54
CA LEU A 281 5.09 -0.48 -8.27
C LEU A 281 5.72 -1.16 -9.49
N THR A 282 5.60 -2.48 -9.58
CA THR A 282 5.97 -3.20 -10.79
C THR A 282 4.79 -3.95 -11.36
N ASN A 283 4.47 -3.62 -12.60
CA ASN A 283 3.59 -4.42 -13.40
C ASN A 283 4.43 -5.26 -14.38
N THR A 284 4.67 -6.52 -14.02
CA THR A 284 5.41 -7.49 -14.84
C THR A 284 4.50 -8.42 -15.62
N GLY A 285 3.19 -8.44 -15.31
CA GLY A 285 2.16 -9.14 -16.07
C GLY A 285 1.91 -8.46 -17.41
N LYS A 286 2.50 -9.01 -18.47
CA LYS A 286 2.05 -8.73 -19.84
C LYS A 286 1.12 -9.83 -20.28
N THR A 287 -0.18 -9.58 -20.22
CA THR A 287 -1.16 -10.30 -21.05
C THR A 287 -1.39 -9.46 -22.30
N ASP A 288 -1.04 -9.97 -23.48
CA ASP A 288 -1.19 -9.28 -24.77
C ASP A 288 -0.55 -7.89 -24.88
N GLY A 289 0.54 -7.64 -24.15
CA GLY A 289 1.28 -6.39 -24.18
C GLY A 289 0.62 -5.23 -23.42
N LYS A 290 -0.46 -5.48 -22.67
CA LYS A 290 -1.05 -4.53 -21.73
C LYS A 290 -0.58 -4.85 -20.31
N TYR A 291 -0.31 -3.79 -19.55
CA TYR A 291 -0.05 -3.87 -18.12
C TYR A 291 -1.41 -3.93 -17.41
N GLU A 292 -1.66 -4.96 -16.61
CA GLU A 292 -2.91 -5.15 -15.88
C GLU A 292 -2.72 -4.70 -14.42
N GLY A 293 -3.16 -3.49 -14.09
CA GLY A 293 -3.06 -2.92 -12.75
C GLY A 293 -3.43 -1.44 -12.75
N VAL A 294 -4.21 -1.01 -11.76
CA VAL A 294 -4.67 0.38 -11.64
C VAL A 294 -3.92 1.06 -10.51
N TYR A 295 -3.13 2.07 -10.86
CA TYR A 295 -2.37 2.88 -9.91
C TYR A 295 -2.88 4.30 -9.95
N LYS A 296 -3.35 4.81 -8.82
CA LYS A 296 -3.93 6.15 -8.72
C LYS A 296 -3.37 6.87 -7.48
N VAL A 297 -2.73 8.02 -7.68
CA VAL A 297 -2.31 8.91 -6.60
C VAL A 297 -3.01 10.25 -6.83
N THR A 298 -3.88 10.65 -5.91
CA THR A 298 -4.67 11.89 -6.01
C THR A 298 -4.33 12.92 -4.93
N GLY A 299 -3.60 12.53 -3.88
CA GLY A 299 -3.23 13.44 -2.81
C GLY A 299 -2.05 12.96 -1.96
N GLY A 300 -1.88 13.61 -0.81
CA GLY A 300 -0.82 13.37 0.15
C GLY A 300 0.26 14.46 0.20
N THR A 301 0.94 14.57 1.34
CA THR A 301 2.05 15.49 1.57
C THR A 301 3.36 14.72 1.66
N PHE A 302 4.35 15.08 0.85
CA PHE A 302 5.66 14.41 0.82
C PHE A 302 6.76 15.35 1.30
N VAL A 303 7.43 15.00 2.40
CA VAL A 303 8.45 15.85 3.04
C VAL A 303 9.79 15.11 3.11
N GLY A 304 10.86 15.76 2.66
CA GLY A 304 12.23 15.34 2.98
C GLY A 304 12.89 14.28 2.07
N HIS A 305 12.40 13.98 0.86
CA HIS A 305 13.04 12.96 0.02
C HIS A 305 14.13 13.47 -0.95
N PRO A 306 15.39 13.00 -0.83
CA PRO A 306 16.39 13.15 -1.87
C PRO A 306 16.12 12.15 -3.01
N ARG A 307 15.37 12.62 -4.01
CA ARG A 307 15.25 12.08 -5.38
C ARG A 307 14.44 10.79 -5.55
N TRP A 308 13.32 10.89 -6.27
CA TRP A 308 12.83 9.82 -7.15
C TRP A 308 13.94 9.49 -8.15
N ARG A 309 14.79 8.50 -7.87
CA ARG A 309 15.69 7.94 -8.89
C ARG A 309 14.87 7.01 -9.76
N ASP A 310 14.37 7.55 -10.85
CA ASP A 310 13.76 6.82 -11.95
C ASP A 310 14.81 5.95 -12.67
N PRO A 311 14.73 4.61 -12.66
CA PRO A 311 15.43 3.80 -13.66
C PRO A 311 14.69 3.76 -15.01
N PHE A 312 13.46 4.28 -15.11
CA PHE A 312 12.62 4.18 -16.31
C PHE A 312 12.03 5.51 -16.76
N ARG A 313 12.86 6.33 -17.42
CA ARG A 313 12.49 7.60 -18.07
C ARG A 313 11.41 7.52 -19.18
N ARG A 314 10.77 6.37 -19.41
CA ARG A 314 9.71 6.20 -20.44
C ARG A 314 8.33 5.85 -19.88
N GLN A 315 8.18 5.57 -18.58
CA GLN A 315 6.88 5.22 -17.99
C GLN A 315 6.12 6.42 -17.40
N PHE A 316 6.75 7.61 -17.30
CA PHE A 316 6.17 8.76 -16.59
C PHE A 316 5.77 9.96 -17.47
N ASP A 317 5.92 9.90 -18.80
CA ASP A 317 5.51 11.03 -19.67
C ASP A 317 3.99 11.26 -19.70
N GLY A 318 3.18 10.28 -19.28
CA GLY A 318 1.75 10.45 -19.01
C GLY A 318 1.42 10.97 -17.60
N PHE A 319 2.34 10.82 -16.64
CA PHE A 319 2.08 11.05 -15.21
C PHE A 319 2.42 12.48 -14.76
N ARG A 320 3.33 13.19 -15.47
CA ARG A 320 3.68 14.58 -15.14
C ARG A 320 2.55 15.60 -15.32
N ARG A 321 1.42 15.23 -15.94
CA ARG A 321 0.32 16.17 -16.21
C ARG A 321 -0.73 16.28 -15.10
N HIS A 322 -0.65 15.50 -14.01
CA HIS A 322 -1.75 15.46 -13.01
C HIS A 322 -1.32 15.71 -11.55
N ILE A 323 -0.06 16.06 -11.28
CA ILE A 323 0.35 16.52 -9.94
C ILE A 323 0.21 18.04 -9.87
N HIS A 324 -1.00 18.54 -9.58
CA HIS A 324 -1.21 19.92 -9.10
C HIS A 324 -0.98 19.97 -7.59
N GLY A 325 0.27 19.73 -7.17
CA GLY A 325 0.71 19.97 -5.80
C GLY A 325 1.47 21.29 -5.74
N GLN A 326 1.00 22.24 -4.94
CA GLN A 326 1.73 23.48 -4.65
C GLN A 326 3.12 23.13 -4.13
N CYS A 327 4.15 23.48 -4.91
CA CYS A 327 5.54 23.40 -4.47
C CYS A 327 5.77 24.48 -3.41
N CYS A 328 5.76 24.11 -2.13
CA CYS A 328 6.27 24.97 -1.07
C CYS A 328 7.79 25.14 -1.19
N GLU A 329 8.21 26.37 -0.93
CA GLU A 329 9.51 26.97 -1.27
C GLU A 329 10.71 26.33 -0.57
N GLY A 330 11.82 26.16 -1.32
CA GLY A 330 13.09 25.68 -0.78
C GLY A 330 14.20 25.69 -1.82
N GLN A 331 14.56 26.89 -2.30
CA GLN A 331 15.68 27.21 -3.20
C GLN A 331 15.62 26.67 -4.65
N TRP A 332 15.08 27.53 -5.52
CA TRP A 332 15.09 27.40 -6.97
C TRP A 332 16.38 27.96 -7.59
N ARG A 333 17.02 27.21 -8.49
CA ARG A 333 17.74 27.79 -9.63
C ARG A 333 17.23 27.22 -10.95
N ARG A 334 16.38 28.04 -11.58
CA ARG A 334 16.03 28.18 -13.02
C ARG A 334 15.39 27.00 -13.75
N CYS A 335 14.07 27.09 -13.93
CA CYS A 335 13.40 26.62 -15.15
C CYS A 335 13.34 27.76 -16.18
N PRO A 336 13.66 27.55 -17.47
CA PRO A 336 13.08 28.31 -18.56
C PRO A 336 11.79 27.64 -19.04
N VAL A 337 10.79 28.48 -19.29
CA VAL A 337 9.42 28.18 -19.70
C VAL A 337 9.35 28.02 -21.24
N GLN A 338 8.57 27.03 -21.70
CA GLN A 338 7.72 27.15 -22.89
C GLN A 338 6.35 26.56 -22.53
#